data_AF-A0A3R6JSL4-F1
#
_entry.id   AF-A0A3R6JSL4-F1
#
_cell.length_a   1.000
_cell.length_b   1.000
_cell.length_c   1.000
_cell.angle_alpha   90.00
_cell.angle_beta   90.00
_cell.angle_gamma   90.00
#
_symmetry.space_group_name_H-M   'P 1'
#
loop_
_entity.id
_entity.type
_entity.pdbx_description
1 polymer ?
#
loop_
_entity_poly.entity_id
_entity_poly.type
_entity_poly.pdbx_seq_one_letter_code
_entity_poly.pdbx_strand_id
1 'polypeptide(L)'
;MGKGATDNKVYFGMKDGTAQYTGITKQTKNARLNQHNNAGKAFDDLDIQYEGLTRNQARAIEQYYIENGPNALNKINSISPNNKYYQDAMNWAKQYLGVE
;
A
#
# COMPACT_ATOMS: atom_id res chain seq x y z
N MET A 1 0.31 6.78 -15.17
CA MET A 1 -0.18 6.27 -13.87
C MET A 1 -1.68 5.98 -13.86
N GLY A 2 -2.57 6.87 -14.32
CA GLY A 2 -4.03 6.71 -14.16
C GLY A 2 -4.78 5.75 -15.11
N LYS A 3 -4.19 4.61 -15.52
CA LYS A 3 -4.93 3.62 -16.34
C LYS A 3 -5.67 2.62 -15.45
N GLY A 4 -6.96 2.44 -15.70
CA GLY A 4 -7.80 1.40 -15.07
C GLY A 4 -8.84 1.96 -14.09
N ALA A 5 -9.61 1.07 -13.46
CA ALA A 5 -10.61 1.43 -12.47
C ALA A 5 -9.97 2.01 -11.19
N THR A 6 -10.62 3.02 -10.61
CA THR A 6 -10.23 3.74 -9.39
C THR A 6 -10.83 3.10 -8.13
N ASP A 7 -10.76 1.77 -8.06
CA ASP A 7 -11.38 0.96 -7.01
C ASP A 7 -10.39 0.47 -5.94
N ASN A 8 -9.14 0.95 -5.97
CA ASN A 8 -8.09 0.53 -5.06
C ASN A 8 -7.91 1.53 -3.93
N LYS A 9 -7.48 0.99 -2.79
CA LYS A 9 -7.17 1.72 -1.57
C LYS A 9 -5.77 1.33 -1.10
N VAL A 10 -5.08 2.24 -0.44
CA VAL A 10 -3.84 1.97 0.31
C VAL A 10 -4.18 1.99 1.80
N TYR A 11 -3.67 1.02 2.54
CA TYR A 11 -3.89 0.92 3.98
C TYR A 11 -2.61 0.57 4.74
N PHE A 12 -2.62 0.93 6.03
CA PHE A 12 -1.67 0.44 7.00
C PHE A 12 -2.28 -0.69 7.83
N GLY A 13 -1.56 -1.80 7.95
CA GLY A 13 -1.89 -2.86 8.90
C GLY A 13 -1.40 -2.47 10.29
N MET A 14 -2.34 -2.29 11.21
CA MET A 14 -2.10 -1.81 12.56
C MET A 14 -1.94 -3.00 13.52
N LYS A 15 -0.98 -2.90 14.42
CA LYS A 15 -0.79 -3.83 15.53
C LYS A 15 -0.35 -3.07 16.77
N ASP A 16 -1.06 -3.26 17.87
CA ASP A 16 -0.86 -2.57 19.14
C ASP A 16 -0.79 -1.04 18.96
N GLY A 17 -1.69 -0.50 18.11
CA GLY A 17 -1.76 0.93 17.79
C GLY A 17 -0.66 1.45 16.85
N THR A 18 0.26 0.59 16.39
CA THR A 18 1.38 0.98 15.52
C THR A 18 1.21 0.41 14.11
N ALA A 19 1.52 1.22 13.08
CA ALA A 19 1.53 0.75 11.70
C ALA A 19 2.74 -0.17 11.45
N GLN A 20 2.50 -1.39 10.99
CA GLN A 20 3.54 -2.43 10.80
C GLN A 20 3.63 -2.95 9.36
N TYR A 21 2.67 -2.58 8.50
CA TYR A 21 2.52 -3.12 7.16
C TYR A 21 1.87 -2.09 6.26
N THR A 22 2.32 -1.98 5.01
CA THR A 22 1.58 -1.26 3.97
C THR A 22 1.06 -2.23 2.93
N GLY A 23 -0.21 -2.05 2.54
CA GLY A 23 -0.85 -2.87 1.52
C GLY A 23 -1.87 -2.11 0.68
N ILE A 24 -2.30 -2.75 -0.42
CA ILE A 24 -3.41 -2.26 -1.24
C ILE A 24 -4.55 -3.27 -1.34
N THR A 25 -5.78 -2.78 -1.55
CA THR A 25 -6.95 -3.64 -1.73
C THR A 25 -8.04 -2.98 -2.56
N LYS A 26 -8.83 -3.82 -3.27
CA LYS A 26 -10.13 -3.44 -3.85
C LYS A 26 -11.31 -3.82 -2.95
N GLN A 27 -11.07 -4.75 -2.03
CA GLN A 27 -12.09 -5.33 -1.17
C GLN A 27 -12.49 -4.34 -0.07
N THR A 28 -13.53 -4.68 0.67
CA THR A 28 -13.82 -4.01 1.94
C THR A 28 -12.67 -4.23 2.93
N LYS A 29 -12.51 -3.27 3.83
CA LYS A 29 -11.55 -3.31 4.94
C LYS A 29 -11.62 -4.63 5.71
N ASN A 30 -12.83 -5.04 6.13
CA ASN A 30 -13.04 -6.24 6.93
C ASN A 30 -12.68 -7.53 6.18
N ALA A 31 -13.02 -7.63 4.89
CA ALA A 31 -12.67 -8.80 4.09
C ALA A 31 -11.15 -8.96 3.97
N ARG A 32 -10.43 -7.85 3.75
CA ARG A 32 -8.97 -7.86 3.66
C ARG A 32 -8.30 -8.11 5.01
N LEU A 33 -8.84 -7.56 6.10
CA LEU A 33 -8.36 -7.80 7.46
C LEU A 33 -8.46 -9.29 7.81
N ASN A 34 -9.61 -9.92 7.55
CA ASN A 34 -9.83 -11.34 7.79
C ASN A 34 -8.84 -12.22 7.00
N GLN A 35 -8.54 -11.88 5.74
CA GLN A 35 -7.53 -12.60 4.95
C GLN A 35 -6.14 -12.54 5.61
N HIS A 36 -5.73 -11.37 6.08
CA HIS A 36 -4.46 -11.20 6.77
C HIS A 36 -4.40 -11.97 8.08
N ASN A 37 -5.49 -11.96 8.86
CA ASN A 37 -5.54 -12.65 10.15
C ASN A 37 -5.61 -14.18 9.97
N ASN A 38 -6.31 -14.67 8.96
CA ASN A 38 -6.27 -16.09 8.56
C ASN A 38 -4.87 -16.53 8.11
N ALA A 39 -4.05 -15.60 7.59
CA ALA A 39 -2.65 -15.83 7.25
C ALA A 39 -1.68 -15.61 8.42
N GLY A 40 -2.19 -15.38 9.64
CA GLY A 40 -1.39 -15.24 10.86
C GLY A 40 -0.74 -13.87 11.06
N LYS A 41 -1.18 -12.81 10.35
CA LYS A 41 -0.62 -11.46 10.55
C LYS A 41 -1.06 -10.82 11.87
N ALA A 42 -2.24 -11.18 12.38
CA ALA A 42 -2.81 -10.68 13.63
C ALA A 42 -2.78 -9.14 13.71
N PHE A 43 -3.35 -8.48 12.68
CA PHE A 43 -3.62 -7.05 12.72
C PHE A 43 -4.87 -6.78 13.54
N ASP A 44 -4.84 -5.70 14.31
CA ASP A 44 -6.02 -5.19 15.02
C ASP A 44 -6.95 -4.49 14.03
N ASP A 45 -6.35 -3.78 13.07
CA ASP A 45 -7.09 -2.99 12.10
C ASP A 45 -6.32 -2.77 10.79
N LEU A 46 -7.06 -2.41 9.73
CA LEU A 46 -6.48 -1.81 8.52
C LEU A 46 -6.89 -0.34 8.43
N ASP A 47 -5.95 0.56 8.68
CA ASP A 47 -6.17 2.00 8.62
C ASP A 47 -6.04 2.49 7.17
N ILE A 48 -7.14 2.97 6.60
CA ILE A 48 -7.20 3.37 5.19
C ILE A 48 -6.61 4.77 5.04
N GLN A 49 -5.51 4.88 4.30
CA GLN A 49 -4.81 6.14 4.11
C GLN A 49 -5.32 6.88 2.87
N TYR A 50 -5.55 6.15 1.78
CA TYR A 50 -5.95 6.71 0.50
C TYR A 50 -6.92 5.78 -0.23
N GLU A 51 -7.90 6.35 -0.93
CA GLU A 51 -8.91 5.63 -1.70
C GLU A 51 -9.09 6.26 -3.08
N GLY A 52 -9.91 5.62 -3.95
CA GLY A 52 -10.19 6.16 -5.28
C GLY A 52 -9.01 6.05 -6.25
N LEU A 53 -8.11 5.10 -6.02
CA LEU A 53 -6.86 4.97 -6.78
C LEU A 53 -6.98 3.90 -7.86
N THR A 54 -6.37 4.17 -9.01
CA THR A 54 -6.04 3.08 -9.94
C THR A 54 -5.02 2.15 -9.30
N ARG A 55 -4.98 0.89 -9.75
CA ARG A 55 -4.03 -0.09 -9.23
C ARG A 55 -2.58 0.39 -9.31
N ASN A 56 -2.19 1.07 -10.39
CA ASN A 56 -0.82 1.55 -10.55
C ASN A 56 -0.47 2.69 -9.60
N GLN A 57 -1.42 3.59 -9.34
CA GLN A 57 -1.26 4.65 -8.34
C GLN A 57 -1.13 4.06 -6.93
N ALA A 58 -1.99 3.09 -6.57
CA ALA A 58 -1.92 2.41 -5.29
C ALA A 58 -0.59 1.66 -5.11
N ARG A 59 -0.11 0.95 -6.14
CA ARG A 59 1.21 0.27 -6.10
C ARG A 59 2.38 1.23 -5.95
N ALA A 60 2.28 2.44 -6.51
CA ALA A 60 3.32 3.44 -6.39
C ALA A 60 3.44 3.96 -4.96
N ILE A 61 2.31 4.28 -4.33
CA ILE A 61 2.25 4.69 -2.92
C ILE A 61 2.69 3.54 -2.02
N GLU A 62 2.23 2.31 -2.28
CA GLU A 62 2.65 1.12 -1.54
C GLU A 62 4.16 0.90 -1.64
N GLN A 63 4.75 1.03 -2.84
CA GLN A 63 6.20 0.91 -3.02
C GLN A 63 6.95 2.01 -2.25
N TYR A 64 6.47 3.25 -2.28
CA TYR A 64 7.06 4.34 -1.51
C TYR A 64 7.10 4.02 -0.01
N TYR A 65 5.99 3.57 0.58
CA TYR A 65 5.94 3.21 2.00
C TYR A 65 6.65 1.90 2.33
N ILE A 66 6.81 0.99 1.36
CA ILE A 66 7.67 -0.18 1.55
C ILE A 66 9.11 0.23 1.86
N GLU A 67 9.58 1.32 1.25
CA GLU A 67 10.95 1.83 1.39
C GLU A 67 11.10 2.90 2.47
N ASN A 68 10.07 3.71 2.72
CA ASN A 68 10.15 4.92 3.53
C ASN A 68 9.14 4.96 4.69
N GLY A 69 8.30 3.93 4.84
CA GLY A 69 7.13 3.93 5.71
C GLY A 69 7.00 2.69 6.60
N PRO A 70 5.83 2.54 7.25
CA PRO A 70 5.56 1.42 8.13
C PRO A 70 5.45 0.13 7.32
N ASN A 71 6.50 -0.68 7.39
CA ASN A 71 6.57 -1.86 6.55
C ASN A 71 7.40 -3.02 7.10
N ALA A 72 7.60 -3.07 8.43
CA ALA A 72 8.36 -4.13 9.09
C ALA A 72 7.89 -5.56 8.69
N LEU A 73 6.61 -5.72 8.34
CA LEU A 73 6.00 -7.01 8.00
C LEU A 73 5.80 -7.29 6.51
N ASN A 74 6.01 -6.33 5.60
CA ASN A 74 5.97 -6.58 4.15
C ASN A 74 7.40 -6.56 3.60
N LYS A 75 7.93 -7.69 3.13
CA LYS A 75 9.28 -7.73 2.56
C LYS A 75 9.27 -7.75 1.03
N ILE A 76 8.09 -7.68 0.41
CA ILE A 76 7.92 -7.86 -1.02
C ILE A 76 7.60 -6.52 -1.67
N ASN A 77 8.40 -6.15 -2.66
CA ASN A 77 8.18 -4.96 -3.46
C ASN A 77 6.84 -5.03 -4.20
N SER A 78 6.08 -3.95 -4.14
CA SER A 78 4.92 -3.73 -5.00
C SER A 78 5.34 -3.38 -6.43
N ILE A 79 6.50 -2.78 -6.64
CA ILE A 79 7.08 -2.54 -7.96
C ILE A 79 8.54 -2.98 -7.93
N SER A 80 8.93 -3.88 -8.83
CA SER A 80 10.32 -4.32 -8.92
C SER A 80 11.25 -3.12 -9.16
N PRO A 81 12.37 -2.99 -8.43
CA PRO A 81 13.38 -1.96 -8.68
C PRO A 81 13.94 -1.98 -10.11
N ASN A 82 13.91 -3.15 -10.76
CA ASN A 82 14.36 -3.33 -12.14
C ASN A 82 13.28 -2.98 -13.18
N ASN A 83 12.08 -2.54 -12.75
CA ASN A 83 11.03 -2.13 -13.67
C ASN A 83 11.39 -0.77 -14.29
N LYS A 84 11.31 -0.64 -15.63
CA LYS A 84 11.57 0.62 -16.34
C LYS A 84 10.72 1.81 -15.86
N TYR A 85 9.58 1.57 -15.21
CA TYR A 85 8.69 2.60 -14.67
C TYR A 85 8.85 2.80 -13.16
N TYR A 86 9.81 2.14 -12.52
CA TYR A 86 10.00 2.23 -11.07
C TYR A 86 10.26 3.67 -10.63
N GLN A 87 11.20 4.37 -11.29
CA GLN A 87 11.51 5.76 -10.94
C GLN A 87 10.31 6.69 -11.15
N ASP A 88 9.60 6.56 -12.27
CA ASP A 88 8.38 7.33 -12.54
C ASP A 88 7.31 7.08 -11.48
N ALA A 89 7.19 5.83 -11.01
CA ALA A 89 6.25 5.48 -9.96
C ALA A 89 6.62 6.11 -8.62
N MET A 90 7.90 6.06 -8.24
CA MET A 90 8.39 6.68 -7.00
C MET A 90 8.24 8.21 -7.05
N ASN A 91 8.59 8.84 -8.18
CA ASN A 91 8.42 10.29 -8.37
C ASN A 91 6.95 10.70 -8.27
N TRP A 92 6.05 9.94 -8.91
CA TRP A 92 4.63 10.20 -8.83
C TRP A 92 4.09 10.02 -7.41
N ALA A 93 4.52 8.98 -6.68
CA ALA A 93 4.12 8.75 -5.30
C ALA A 93 4.57 9.89 -4.38
N LYS A 94 5.84 10.31 -4.50
CA LYS A 94 6.39 11.48 -3.79
C LYS A 94 5.57 12.75 -4.03
N GLN A 95 5.30 13.06 -5.30
CA GLN A 95 4.47 14.20 -5.69
C GLN A 95 3.05 14.11 -5.10
N TYR A 96 2.43 12.92 -5.16
CA TYR A 96 1.09 12.71 -4.63
C TYR A 96 1.03 12.88 -3.10
N LEU A 97 2.06 12.41 -2.40
CA LEU A 97 2.16 12.48 -0.94
C LEU A 97 2.67 13.84 -0.43
N GLY A 98 3.15 14.72 -1.31
CA GLY A 98 3.72 16.02 -0.93
C GLY A 98 5.05 15.90 -0.19
N VAL A 99 5.87 14.89 -0.53
CA VAL A 99 7.17 14.60 0.10
C VAL A 99 8.28 14.66 -0.95
N GLU A 100 9.41 15.29 -0.62
CA GLU A 100 10.57 15.46 -1.54
C GLU A 100 11.49 14.22 -1.59
#